data_AF-A0A9E4C0V7-F1
#
_entry.id   AF-A0A9E4C0V7-F1
#
_cell.length_a   1.000
_cell.length_b   1.000
_cell.length_c   1.000
_cell.angle_alpha   90.00
_cell.angle_beta   90.00
_cell.angle_gamma   90.00
#
_symmetry.space_group_name_H-M   'P 1'
#
loop_
_entity.id
_entity.type
_entity.pdbx_description
1 polymer ?
#
loop_
_entity_poly.entity_id
_entity_poly.type
_entity_poly.pdbx_seq_one_letter_code
_entity_poly.pdbx_strand_id
1 'polypeptide(L)' 'MHQDFPSASFLGQWRTVFNIGGNKYRLIVDMRYDLGRVYIRHVLTHAEYARRTQTGTL' A
#
# COMPACT_ATOMS: atom_id res chain seq x y z
N MET A 1 -8.69 -12.17 -8.24
CA MET A 1 -7.73 -11.23 -7.61
C MET A 1 -7.94 -11.01 -6.11
N HIS A 2 -8.91 -11.66 -5.43
CA HIS A 2 -9.05 -11.56 -3.96
C HIS A 2 -8.30 -12.67 -3.20
N GLN A 3 -7.70 -13.65 -3.90
CA GLN A 3 -7.14 -14.85 -3.28
C GLN A 3 -5.62 -14.79 -3.03
N ASP A 4 -4.90 -13.85 -3.64
CA ASP A 4 -3.43 -13.82 -3.52
C ASP A 4 -2.93 -12.94 -2.37
N PHE A 5 -3.72 -11.94 -1.95
CA PHE A 5 -3.33 -10.99 -0.89
C PHE A 5 -4.53 -10.59 -0.01
N PRO A 6 -4.89 -11.38 1.02
CA PRO A 6 -6.04 -11.11 1.89
C PRO A 6 -5.91 -9.85 2.76
N SER A 7 -4.77 -9.16 2.68
CA SER A 7 -4.47 -8.00 3.52
C SER A 7 -4.20 -6.72 2.72
N ALA A 8 -4.51 -6.74 1.41
CA ALA A 8 -4.51 -5.55 0.59
C ALA A 8 -5.63 -4.60 1.03
N SER A 9 -5.28 -3.37 1.36
CA SER A 9 -6.25 -2.31 1.68
C SER A 9 -6.17 -1.22 0.62
N PHE A 10 -7.31 -0.84 0.07
CA PHE A 10 -7.43 0.21 -0.94
C PHE A 10 -7.57 1.56 -0.24
N LEU A 11 -6.59 2.44 -0.43
CA LEU A 11 -6.63 3.82 0.07
C LEU A 11 -6.95 4.75 -1.12
N GLY A 12 -8.21 4.82 -1.51
CA GLY A 12 -8.67 5.66 -2.63
C GLY A 12 -8.50 5.02 -4.01
N GLN A 13 -8.80 5.79 -5.07
CA GLN A 13 -9.04 5.27 -6.43
C GLN A 13 -7.85 4.57 -7.11
N TRP A 14 -6.60 4.91 -6.75
CA TRP A 14 -5.40 4.41 -7.47
C TRP A 14 -4.30 3.88 -6.55
N ARG A 15 -4.46 4.03 -5.23
CA ARG A 15 -3.40 3.70 -4.27
C ARG A 15 -3.77 2.45 -3.50
N THR A 16 -2.90 1.46 -3.60
CA THR A 16 -3.05 0.16 -2.93
C THR A 16 -1.90 -0.06 -1.98
N VAL A 17 -2.21 -0.54 -0.79
CA VAL A 17 -1.22 -0.90 0.22
C VAL A 17 -1.14 -2.42 0.33
N PHE A 18 0.07 -2.95 0.16
CA PHE A 18 0.38 -4.37 0.32
C PHE A 18 1.18 -4.61 1.60
N ASN A 19 0.89 -5.71 2.28
CA ASN A 19 1.67 -6.14 3.43
C ASN A 19 2.75 -7.10 2.96
N ILE A 20 4.02 -6.79 3.25
CA ILE A 20 5.16 -7.60 2.82
C ILE A 20 6.05 -7.98 4.01
N GLY A 21 6.81 -9.07 3.85
CA GLY A 21 7.77 -9.54 4.87
C GLY A 21 7.12 -10.04 6.16
N GLY A 22 5.98 -10.75 6.06
CA GLY A 22 5.27 -11.28 7.24
C GLY A 22 4.57 -10.18 8.05
N ASN A 23 3.89 -9.25 7.38
CA ASN A 23 3.15 -8.13 7.98
C ASN A 23 4.01 -7.01 8.63
N LYS A 24 5.35 -7.07 8.51
CA LYS A 24 6.26 -6.08 9.10
C LYS A 24 6.29 -4.74 8.36
N TYR A 25 6.04 -4.78 7.05
CA TYR A 25 6.11 -3.60 6.20
C TYR A 25 4.80 -3.38 5.42
N ARG A 26 4.62 -2.13 5.01
CA ARG A 26 3.55 -1.63 4.16
C ARG A 26 4.17 -1.06 2.89
N LEU A 27 3.91 -1.72 1.78
CA LEU A 27 4.29 -1.29 0.44
C LEU A 27 3.14 -0.49 -0.15
N ILE A 28 3.33 0.81 -0.32
CA ILE A 28 2.36 1.71 -0.92
C ILE A 28 2.69 1.83 -2.41
N VAL A 29 1.78 1.39 -3.26
CA VAL A 29 1.92 1.51 -4.71
C VAL A 29 0.76 2.29 -5.31
N ASP A 30 1.06 2.94 -6.43
CA ASP A 30 0.08 3.53 -7.33
C ASP A 30 -0.05 2.61 -8.55
N MET A 31 -1.22 2.02 -8.74
CA MET A 31 -1.50 1.11 -9.85
C MET A 31 -2.25 1.85 -10.94
N ARG A 32 -1.55 2.09 -12.04
CA ARG A 32 -2.11 2.69 -13.25
C ARG A 32 -2.49 1.59 -14.22
N TYR A 33 -3.72 1.10 -14.08
CA TYR A 33 -4.29 0.03 -14.92
C TYR A 33 -4.43 0.46 -16.38
N ASP A 34 -4.66 1.74 -16.63
CA ASP A 34 -4.69 2.37 -17.96
C ASP A 34 -3.35 2.22 -18.71
N LEU A 35 -2.24 2.33 -17.98
CA LEU A 35 -0.88 2.20 -18.53
C LEU A 35 -0.27 0.81 -18.33
N GLY A 36 -0.95 -0.08 -17.59
CA GLY A 36 -0.40 -1.37 -17.16
C GLY A 36 0.85 -1.25 -16.30
N ARG A 37 1.00 -0.15 -15.54
CA ARG A 37 2.21 0.15 -14.75
C ARG A 37 1.94 0.20 -13.25
N VAL A 38 2.92 -0.26 -12.49
CA VAL A 38 2.92 -0.21 -11.03
C VAL A 38 4.05 0.71 -10.58
N TYR A 39 3.70 1.75 -9.83
CA TYR A 39 4.66 2.70 -9.28
C TYR A 39 4.80 2.49 -7.78
N ILE A 40 6.01 2.13 -7.33
CA ILE A 40 6.31 2.01 -5.90
C ILE A 40 6.50 3.43 -5.34
N ARG A 41 5.60 3.85 -4.44
CA ARG A 41 5.67 5.18 -3.82
C ARG A 41 6.54 5.13 -2.57
N HIS A 42 6.22 4.21 -1.65
CA HIS A 42 6.91 4.10 -0.37
C HIS A 42 6.93 2.64 0.12
N VAL A 43 7.99 2.30 0.84
CA VAL A 43 8.06 1.11 1.70
C VAL A 43 8.20 1.62 3.12
N LEU A 44 7.20 1.36 3.96
CA LEU A 44 7.15 1.84 5.34
C LEU A 44 7.09 0.66 6.31
N THR A 45 7.65 0.81 7.50
CA THR A 45 7.35 -0.10 8.62
C THR A 45 5.93 0.10 9.12
N HIS A 46 5.39 -0.88 9.85
CA HIS A 46 4.08 -0.74 10.50
C HIS A 46 3.98 0.51 11.39
N ALA A 47 5.04 0.81 12.14
CA ALA A 47 5.09 1.99 13.02
C ALA A 47 5.09 3.31 12.23
N GLU A 48 5.85 3.38 11.14
CA GLU A 48 5.89 4.56 10.27
C GLU A 48 4.57 4.77 9.52
N TYR A 49 3.96 3.69 9.04
CA TYR A 49 2.65 3.74 8.41
C TYR A 49 1.61 4.26 9.41
N ALA A 50 1.51 3.65 10.60
CA ALA A 50 0.57 4.07 11.64
C ALA A 50 0.74 5.54 12.03
N ARG A 51 1.99 6.03 12.13
CA ARG A 51 2.27 7.44 12.41
C ARG A 51 1.78 8.35 11.27
N ARG A 52 2.00 7.98 10.01
CA ARG A 52 1.58 8.77 8.84
C ARG A 52 0.06 8.80 8.64
N THR A 53 -0.66 7.73 8.97
CA THR A 53 -2.13 7.75 8.98
C THR A 53 -2.67 8.68 10.05
N GLN A 54 -1.99 8.81 11.20
CA GLN A 54 -2.43 9.64 12.31
C GLN A 54 -2.19 11.15 12.09
N THR A 55 -1.23 11.52 11.25
CA THR A 55 -0.95 12.92 10.87
C THR A 55 -1.73 13.39 9.63
N GLY A 56 -2.52 12.51 8.99
CA GLY A 56 -3.34 12.87 7.82
C GLY A 56 -2.54 13.20 6.55
N THR A 57 -1.29 12.73 6.45
CA THR A 57 -0.34 13.06 5.37
C THR A 57 -0.31 12.01 4.25
N LEU A 58 -1.34 11.16 4.17
CA LEU A 58 -1.49 10.15 3.12
C LEU A 58 -2.57 10.57 2.13
#